data_AF-A0A8X6GJG0-F1
#
_entry.id   AF-A0A8X6GJG0-F1
#
_cell.length_a   1.000
_cell.length_b   1.000
_cell.length_c   1.000
_cell.angle_alpha   90.00
_cell.angle_beta   90.00
_cell.angle_gamma   90.00
#
_symmetry.space_group_name_H-M   'P 1'
#
loop_
_entity.id
_entity.type
_entity.pdbx_description
1 polymer ?
#
loop_
_entity_poly.entity_id
_entity_poly.type
_entity_poly.pdbx_seq_one_letter_code
_entity_poly.pdbx_strand_id
1 'polypeptide(L)'
;MVKLVVEIQASHVGIGKSTFAKEFRKPVVDDCIQLVESDVSFFYGDANEYGDGNEQFKQLLRCYLVLENYAATLDNVDSQLKSYWTIVASRSPIISCIQFASQNVNWEPMLNYYKRRLKHLGVDAVLVLDYGTDIQSEEESIELGFKRMWLRYRKFETKTFHTYEKYKNFFERAEQVKKDVVEAIKNDNFFYYKEMSFNGFTDKDLENAKEYIAMIKSKIW
;
A
#
# COMPACT_ATOMS: atom_id res chain seq x y z
N MET A 1 -14.37 -8.51 20.28
CA MET A 1 -13.93 -9.24 19.07
C MET A 1 -13.72 -8.22 17.97
N VAL A 2 -12.57 -8.26 17.27
CA VAL A 2 -12.03 -7.13 16.50
C VAL A 2 -11.97 -7.46 15.00
N LYS A 3 -12.44 -6.54 14.15
CA LYS A 3 -12.18 -6.46 12.70
C LYS A 3 -10.96 -5.57 12.47
N LEU A 4 -9.82 -6.20 12.19
CA LEU A 4 -8.54 -5.53 11.97
C LEU A 4 -8.09 -5.67 10.52
N VAL A 5 -7.81 -4.54 9.86
CA VAL A 5 -7.09 -4.51 8.59
C VAL A 5 -5.60 -4.37 8.89
N VAL A 6 -4.76 -5.20 8.26
CA VAL A 6 -3.30 -5.08 8.33
C VAL A 6 -2.78 -4.72 6.95
N GLU A 7 -2.19 -3.56 6.79
CA GLU A 7 -1.65 -3.06 5.53
C GLU A 7 -0.13 -3.20 5.52
N ILE A 8 0.41 -3.98 4.59
CA ILE A 8 1.86 -4.05 4.38
C ILE A 8 2.27 -2.90 3.47
N GLN A 9 3.10 -1.99 3.97
CA GLN A 9 3.66 -0.91 3.16
C GLN A 9 5.12 -1.19 2.81
N ALA A 10 5.40 -1.14 1.51
CA ALA A 10 6.73 -0.86 0.96
C ALA A 10 6.53 -0.30 -0.45
N SER A 11 7.13 0.84 -0.78
CA SER A 11 6.86 1.48 -2.08
C SER A 11 7.39 0.63 -3.25
N HIS A 12 8.51 -0.07 -3.06
CA HIS A 12 9.28 -0.79 -4.07
C HIS A 12 8.50 -1.95 -4.72
N VAL A 13 8.48 -1.97 -6.06
CA VAL A 13 7.87 -3.05 -6.86
C VAL A 13 8.86 -4.21 -6.98
N GLY A 14 8.37 -5.46 -6.94
CA GLY A 14 9.24 -6.64 -7.05
C GLY A 14 9.83 -7.12 -5.72
N ILE A 15 9.58 -6.41 -4.61
CA ILE A 15 10.10 -6.78 -3.29
C ILE A 15 9.39 -7.98 -2.62
N GLY A 16 8.28 -8.48 -3.19
CA GLY A 16 7.64 -9.73 -2.75
C GLY A 16 6.44 -9.59 -1.80
N LYS A 17 5.87 -8.38 -1.65
CA LYS A 17 4.76 -8.09 -0.72
C LYS A 17 3.58 -9.06 -0.81
N SER A 18 3.08 -9.34 -2.02
CA SER A 18 1.93 -10.23 -2.20
C SER A 18 2.22 -11.68 -1.79
N THR A 19 3.46 -12.14 -1.93
CA THR A 19 3.89 -13.46 -1.43
C THR A 19 3.94 -13.43 0.09
N PHE A 20 4.59 -12.42 0.68
CA PHE A 20 4.68 -12.24 2.11
C PHE A 20 3.30 -12.18 2.79
N ALA A 21 2.34 -11.43 2.21
CA ALA A 21 0.97 -11.34 2.72
C ALA A 21 0.28 -12.71 2.82
N LYS A 22 0.56 -13.64 1.90
CA LYS A 22 -0.03 -14.99 1.90
C LYS A 22 0.52 -15.86 3.05
N GLU A 23 1.75 -15.62 3.50
CA GLU A 23 2.38 -16.38 4.59
C GLU A 23 1.70 -16.17 5.96
N PHE A 24 0.90 -15.10 6.11
CA PHE A 24 0.09 -14.89 7.31
C PHE A 24 -1.03 -15.91 7.47
N ARG A 25 -1.38 -16.66 6.39
CA ARG A 25 -2.51 -17.61 6.37
C ARG A 25 -3.81 -16.96 6.86
N LYS A 26 -4.01 -15.71 6.40
CA LYS A 26 -5.21 -14.89 6.61
C LYS A 26 -5.82 -14.59 5.23
N PRO A 27 -7.10 -14.15 5.16
CA PRO A 27 -7.63 -13.57 3.93
C PRO A 27 -6.74 -12.39 3.49
N VAL A 28 -6.41 -12.36 2.19
CA VAL A 28 -5.51 -11.37 1.60
C VAL A 28 -6.24 -10.49 0.61
N VAL A 29 -5.98 -9.18 0.66
CA VAL A 29 -6.40 -8.21 -0.35
C VAL A 29 -5.16 -7.73 -1.12
N ASP A 30 -5.20 -7.81 -2.45
CA ASP A 30 -4.16 -7.27 -3.35
C ASP A 30 -4.85 -6.56 -4.51
N ASP A 31 -5.26 -5.33 -4.24
CA ASP A 31 -6.20 -4.55 -5.05
C ASP A 31 -5.48 -3.62 -6.05
N CYS A 32 -4.32 -3.06 -5.66
CA CYS A 32 -3.62 -2.08 -6.49
C CYS A 32 -3.03 -2.69 -7.77
N ILE A 33 -2.63 -3.97 -7.77
CA ILE A 33 -2.00 -4.57 -8.96
C ILE A 33 -2.98 -4.65 -10.12
N GLN A 34 -4.20 -5.15 -9.87
CA GLN A 34 -5.20 -5.32 -10.93
C GLN A 34 -5.67 -3.97 -11.48
N LEU A 35 -5.87 -2.98 -10.61
CA LEU A 35 -6.26 -1.63 -11.00
C LEU A 35 -5.17 -0.93 -11.82
N VAL A 36 -3.90 -1.06 -11.43
CA VAL A 36 -2.79 -0.44 -12.17
C VAL A 36 -2.54 -1.14 -13.51
N GLU A 37 -2.70 -2.47 -13.56
CA GLU A 37 -2.55 -3.25 -14.79
C GLU A 37 -3.68 -2.99 -15.79
N SER A 38 -4.89 -2.61 -15.32
CA SER A 38 -6.01 -2.30 -16.20
C SER A 38 -5.84 -0.98 -16.95
N ASP A 39 -5.11 0.00 -16.40
CA ASP A 39 -4.70 1.21 -17.12
C ASP A 39 -3.34 1.76 -16.70
N VAL A 40 -2.29 1.16 -17.26
CA VAL A 40 -0.90 1.55 -17.03
C VAL A 40 -0.62 3.01 -17.42
N SER A 41 -1.18 3.48 -18.53
CA SER A 41 -0.95 4.85 -19.03
C SER A 41 -1.53 5.88 -18.08
N PHE A 42 -2.67 5.57 -17.47
CA PHE A 42 -3.27 6.41 -16.45
C PHE A 42 -2.46 6.44 -15.16
N PHE A 43 -1.96 5.33 -14.64
CA PHE A 43 -1.28 5.30 -13.33
C PHE A 43 0.21 5.65 -13.39
N TYR A 44 0.90 5.41 -14.51
CA TYR A 44 2.35 5.65 -14.65
C TYR A 44 2.72 6.69 -15.72
N GLY A 45 1.76 7.17 -16.52
CA GLY A 45 1.99 8.13 -17.59
C GLY A 45 1.28 9.48 -17.38
N ASP A 46 1.26 10.28 -18.44
CA ASP A 46 0.74 11.66 -18.45
C ASP A 46 -0.80 11.73 -18.50
N ALA A 47 -1.51 10.58 -18.55
CA ALA A 47 -2.98 10.50 -18.49
C ALA A 47 -3.72 11.49 -19.42
N ASN A 48 -3.21 11.70 -20.64
CA ASN A 48 -3.76 12.68 -21.59
C ASN A 48 -5.18 12.33 -22.07
N GLU A 49 -5.59 11.07 -21.96
CA GLU A 49 -6.89 10.57 -22.41
C GLU A 49 -8.02 10.79 -21.37
N TYR A 50 -7.68 11.18 -20.14
CA TYR A 50 -8.62 11.29 -19.02
C TYR A 50 -9.23 12.69 -18.86
N GLY A 51 -9.55 13.30 -20.00
CA GLY A 51 -10.13 14.64 -20.14
C GLY A 51 -9.10 15.76 -20.14
N ASP A 52 -9.50 16.93 -20.68
CA ASP A 52 -8.74 18.19 -20.69
C ASP A 52 -8.57 18.81 -19.28
N GLY A 53 -8.92 18.05 -18.24
CA GLY A 53 -8.93 18.50 -16.85
C GLY A 53 -7.53 18.83 -16.34
N ASN A 54 -7.47 19.85 -15.49
CA ASN A 54 -6.31 20.19 -14.66
C ASN A 54 -5.68 18.92 -14.09
N GLU A 55 -4.35 18.78 -14.19
CA GLU A 55 -3.61 17.62 -13.66
C GLU A 55 -3.97 17.28 -12.20
N GLN A 56 -4.25 18.30 -11.40
CA GLN A 56 -4.70 18.11 -10.02
C GLN A 56 -5.97 17.22 -9.91
N PHE A 57 -6.93 17.38 -10.84
CA PHE A 57 -8.13 16.55 -10.88
C PHE A 57 -7.79 15.09 -11.22
N LYS A 58 -6.91 14.87 -12.20
CA LYS A 58 -6.47 13.51 -12.57
C LYS A 58 -5.75 12.81 -11.42
N GLN A 59 -4.91 13.54 -10.67
CA GLN A 59 -4.26 13.01 -9.48
C GLN A 59 -5.27 12.61 -8.40
N LEU A 60 -6.24 13.48 -8.11
CA LEU A 60 -7.32 13.15 -7.16
C LEU A 60 -8.11 11.92 -7.62
N LEU A 61 -8.44 11.83 -8.91
CA LEU A 61 -9.16 10.68 -9.47
C LEU A 61 -8.38 9.37 -9.30
N ARG A 62 -7.06 9.36 -9.58
CA ARG A 62 -6.19 8.20 -9.34
C ARG A 62 -6.27 7.73 -7.89
N CYS A 63 -6.16 8.68 -6.96
CA CYS A 63 -6.22 8.35 -5.54
C CYS A 63 -7.58 7.79 -5.13
N TYR A 64 -8.69 8.42 -5.54
CA TYR A 64 -10.02 7.90 -5.24
C TYR A 64 -10.27 6.51 -5.82
N LEU A 65 -9.82 6.24 -7.05
CA LEU A 65 -9.94 4.92 -7.66
C LEU A 65 -9.17 3.85 -6.88
N VAL A 66 -7.95 4.15 -6.41
CA VAL A 66 -7.19 3.24 -5.54
C VAL A 66 -7.93 2.96 -4.23
N LEU A 67 -8.40 4.01 -3.54
CA LEU A 67 -9.11 3.85 -2.27
C LEU A 67 -10.43 3.08 -2.44
N GLU A 68 -11.18 3.35 -3.50
CA GLU A 68 -12.46 2.68 -3.75
C GLU A 68 -12.31 1.24 -4.19
N ASN A 69 -11.34 0.96 -5.08
CA ASN A 69 -11.04 -0.40 -5.49
C ASN A 69 -10.60 -1.26 -4.29
N TYR A 70 -9.79 -0.68 -3.39
CA TYR A 70 -9.44 -1.31 -2.13
C TYR A 70 -10.68 -1.63 -1.29
N ALA A 71 -11.51 -0.61 -1.02
CA ALA A 71 -12.67 -0.75 -0.17
C ALA A 71 -13.69 -1.76 -0.72
N ALA A 72 -13.90 -1.78 -2.04
CA ALA A 72 -14.76 -2.76 -2.70
C ALA A 72 -14.21 -4.18 -2.59
N THR A 73 -12.88 -4.36 -2.71
CA THR A 73 -12.24 -5.67 -2.50
C THR A 73 -12.38 -6.12 -1.06
N LEU A 74 -12.20 -5.21 -0.10
CA LEU A 74 -12.39 -5.47 1.31
C LEU A 74 -13.83 -5.88 1.63
N ASP A 75 -14.82 -5.19 1.07
CA ASP A 75 -16.26 -5.47 1.23
C ASP A 75 -16.60 -6.89 0.70
N ASN A 76 -16.10 -7.24 -0.49
CA ASN A 76 -16.25 -8.58 -1.04
C ASN A 76 -15.66 -9.65 -0.11
N VAL A 77 -14.45 -9.42 0.42
CA VAL A 77 -13.83 -10.35 1.38
C VAL A 77 -14.59 -10.39 2.70
N ASP A 78 -15.04 -9.26 3.25
CA ASP A 78 -15.84 -9.18 4.49
C ASP A 78 -17.13 -9.99 4.38
N SER A 79 -17.83 -9.90 3.25
CA SER A 79 -19.09 -10.64 3.01
C SER A 79 -18.95 -12.16 3.11
N GLN A 80 -17.72 -12.67 2.99
CA GLN A 80 -17.40 -14.11 3.06
C GLN A 80 -16.90 -14.55 4.45
N LEU A 81 -16.73 -13.60 5.38
CA LEU A 81 -16.14 -13.83 6.70
C LEU A 81 -17.17 -13.68 7.83
N LYS A 82 -16.82 -14.23 9.00
CA LYS A 82 -17.61 -14.07 10.23
C LYS A 82 -17.54 -12.62 10.75
N SER A 83 -18.31 -12.32 11.79
CA SER A 83 -18.36 -11.00 12.45
C SER A 83 -17.01 -10.45 12.99
N TYR A 84 -15.95 -11.25 13.02
CA TYR A 84 -14.60 -10.83 13.43
C TYR A 84 -13.54 -11.42 12.50
N TRP A 85 -12.52 -10.64 12.17
CA TRP A 85 -11.46 -11.08 11.26
C TRP A 85 -10.18 -10.23 11.35
N THR A 86 -9.13 -10.78 10.75
CA THR A 86 -7.95 -10.01 10.39
C THR A 86 -7.69 -10.25 8.91
N ILE A 87 -7.73 -9.18 8.11
CA ILE A 87 -7.45 -9.21 6.68
C ILE A 87 -6.09 -8.56 6.47
N VAL A 88 -5.24 -9.20 5.67
CA VAL A 88 -3.91 -8.69 5.34
C VAL A 88 -3.94 -8.13 3.94
N ALA A 89 -3.78 -6.82 3.80
CA ALA A 89 -3.57 -6.17 2.53
C ALA A 89 -2.08 -6.17 2.17
N SER A 90 -1.77 -6.55 0.94
CA SER A 90 -0.40 -6.54 0.41
C SER A 90 0.18 -5.13 0.31
N ARG A 91 -0.66 -4.09 0.42
CA ARG A 91 -0.37 -2.67 0.22
C ARG A 91 -1.22 -1.82 1.15
N SER A 92 -0.70 -0.64 1.51
CA SER A 92 -1.53 0.43 2.05
C SER A 92 -2.12 1.24 0.91
N PRO A 93 -3.45 1.35 0.77
CA PRO A 93 -4.07 2.06 -0.34
C PRO A 93 -3.84 3.57 -0.22
N ILE A 94 -3.89 4.15 0.99
CA ILE A 94 -3.63 5.58 1.20
C ILE A 94 -2.19 5.95 0.83
N ILE A 95 -1.23 5.06 1.08
CA ILE A 95 0.17 5.31 0.70
C ILE A 95 0.38 5.07 -0.80
N SER A 96 -0.27 4.05 -1.36
CA SER A 96 -0.23 3.78 -2.80
C SER A 96 -0.80 4.95 -3.62
N CYS A 97 -1.84 5.62 -3.12
CA CYS A 97 -2.39 6.83 -3.74
C CYS A 97 -1.33 7.91 -3.96
N ILE A 98 -0.49 8.13 -2.95
CA ILE A 98 0.59 9.15 -2.97
C ILE A 98 1.70 8.71 -3.92
N GLN A 99 2.04 7.42 -3.92
CA GLN A 99 3.06 6.87 -4.79
C GLN A 99 2.73 7.06 -6.29
N PHE A 100 1.46 7.01 -6.67
CA PHE A 100 1.01 7.23 -8.05
C PHE A 100 0.71 8.70 -8.37
N ALA A 101 0.76 9.59 -7.37
CA ALA A 101 0.55 11.01 -7.59
C ALA A 101 1.82 11.65 -8.19
N SER A 102 1.69 12.28 -9.37
CA SER A 102 2.80 13.00 -10.02
C SER A 102 3.09 14.37 -9.41
N GLN A 103 2.25 14.83 -8.49
CA GLN A 103 2.33 16.12 -7.78
C GLN A 103 1.88 15.95 -6.32
N ASN A 104 2.16 16.95 -5.47
CA ASN A 104 1.64 16.96 -4.11
C ASN A 104 0.12 17.13 -4.14
N VAL A 105 -0.59 16.11 -3.69
CA VAL A 105 -2.05 16.14 -3.54
C VAL A 105 -2.39 16.42 -2.09
N ASN A 106 -3.40 17.24 -1.83
CA ASN A 106 -3.94 17.38 -0.48
C ASN A 106 -4.58 16.05 -0.06
N TRP A 107 -3.91 15.31 0.82
CA TRP A 107 -4.27 13.94 1.21
C TRP A 107 -5.21 13.88 2.40
N GLU A 108 -5.40 14.96 3.17
CA GLU A 108 -6.26 14.95 4.36
C GLU A 108 -7.73 14.57 4.03
N PRO A 109 -8.34 15.09 2.95
CA PRO A 109 -9.68 14.66 2.57
C PRO A 109 -9.73 13.19 2.18
N MET A 110 -8.66 12.66 1.58
CA MET A 110 -8.56 11.27 1.12
C MET A 110 -8.39 10.31 2.30
N LEU A 111 -7.58 10.66 3.30
CA LEU A 111 -7.46 9.90 4.54
C LEU A 111 -8.79 9.86 5.30
N ASN A 112 -9.48 11.00 5.40
CA ASN A 112 -10.80 11.08 6.03
C ASN A 112 -11.85 10.26 5.27
N TYR A 113 -11.83 10.32 3.95
CA TYR A 113 -12.68 9.51 3.09
C TYR A 113 -12.46 8.02 3.34
N TYR A 114 -11.20 7.58 3.27
CA TYR A 114 -10.82 6.18 3.48
C TYR A 114 -11.25 5.68 4.86
N LYS A 115 -10.97 6.46 5.91
CA LYS A 115 -11.39 6.16 7.28
C LYS A 115 -12.90 6.00 7.40
N ARG A 116 -13.70 6.89 6.80
CA ARG A 116 -15.17 6.78 6.79
C ARG A 116 -15.63 5.52 6.07
N ARG A 117 -15.02 5.21 4.92
CA ARG A 117 -15.36 4.02 4.13
C ARG A 117 -15.07 2.73 4.90
N LEU A 118 -13.92 2.63 5.58
CA LEU A 118 -13.58 1.50 6.44
C LEU A 118 -14.50 1.38 7.66
N LYS A 119 -14.82 2.50 8.31
CA LYS A 119 -15.79 2.50 9.42
C LYS A 119 -17.18 2.04 8.98
N HIS A 120 -17.60 2.37 7.75
CA HIS A 120 -18.86 1.88 7.19
C HIS A 120 -18.87 0.34 7.02
N LEU A 121 -17.71 -0.26 6.74
CA LEU A 121 -17.52 -1.72 6.71
C LEU A 121 -17.38 -2.36 8.12
N GLY A 122 -17.45 -1.54 9.17
CA GLY A 122 -17.31 -1.98 10.56
C GLY A 122 -15.87 -2.32 10.96
N VAL A 123 -14.86 -1.85 10.22
CA VAL A 123 -13.45 -2.02 10.62
C VAL A 123 -13.21 -1.26 11.93
N ASP A 124 -12.58 -1.91 12.91
CA ASP A 124 -12.28 -1.30 14.21
C ASP A 124 -10.97 -0.51 14.16
N ALA A 125 -9.97 -1.03 13.44
CA ALA A 125 -8.68 -0.38 13.28
C ALA A 125 -7.93 -0.85 12.03
N VAL A 126 -6.93 -0.06 11.65
CA VAL A 126 -5.95 -0.39 10.61
C VAL A 126 -4.56 -0.42 11.23
N LEU A 127 -3.80 -1.48 10.98
CA LEU A 127 -2.38 -1.57 11.31
C LEU A 127 -1.56 -1.48 10.03
N VAL A 128 -0.75 -0.43 9.89
CA VAL A 128 0.20 -0.26 8.79
C VAL A 128 1.57 -0.76 9.26
N LEU A 129 2.09 -1.78 8.58
CA LEU A 129 3.43 -2.33 8.76
C LEU A 129 4.33 -1.78 7.65
N ASP A 130 5.14 -0.78 7.94
CA ASP A 130 5.99 -0.09 6.96
C ASP A 130 7.41 -0.65 6.93
N TYR A 131 7.73 -1.36 5.86
CA TYR A 131 9.09 -1.81 5.54
C TYR A 131 9.81 -0.83 4.60
N GLY A 132 9.10 0.14 4.01
CA GLY A 132 9.62 1.02 2.96
C GLY A 132 10.79 1.87 3.44
N THR A 133 10.73 2.38 4.67
CA THR A 133 11.79 3.19 5.28
C THR A 133 13.11 2.42 5.39
N ASP A 134 13.05 1.17 5.85
CA ASP A 134 14.23 0.32 6.05
C ASP A 134 14.81 -0.14 4.70
N ILE A 135 13.95 -0.59 3.77
CA ILE A 135 14.35 -0.93 2.38
C ILE A 135 15.07 0.25 1.72
N GLN A 136 14.60 1.48 1.93
CA GLN A 136 15.18 2.68 1.34
C GLN A 136 16.54 3.05 1.95
N SER A 137 16.85 2.58 3.16
CA SER A 137 18.14 2.80 3.81
C SER A 137 19.26 1.88 3.28
N GLU A 138 18.90 0.82 2.56
CA GLU A 138 19.84 -0.18 2.04
C GLU A 138 19.78 -0.29 0.50
N GLU A 139 20.83 0.16 -0.17
CA GLU A 139 20.90 0.11 -1.64
C GLU A 139 20.76 -1.31 -2.20
N GLU A 140 21.32 -2.31 -1.52
CA GLU A 140 21.20 -3.73 -1.91
C GLU A 140 19.75 -4.21 -1.97
N SER A 141 18.91 -3.72 -1.04
CA SER A 141 17.48 -4.05 -0.99
C SER A 141 16.72 -3.46 -2.19
N ILE A 142 17.08 -2.25 -2.61
CA ILE A 142 16.52 -1.58 -3.80
C ILE A 142 16.95 -2.32 -5.07
N GLU A 143 18.24 -2.67 -5.19
CA GLU A 143 18.76 -3.47 -6.31
C GLU A 143 18.07 -4.84 -6.44
N LEU A 144 17.89 -5.53 -5.31
CA LEU A 144 17.21 -6.81 -5.28
C LEU A 144 15.77 -6.68 -5.79
N GLY A 145 15.06 -5.63 -5.37
CA GLY A 145 13.72 -5.30 -5.87
C GLY A 145 13.70 -5.11 -7.39
N PHE A 146 14.64 -4.34 -7.92
CA PHE A 146 14.79 -4.12 -9.37
C PHE A 146 15.09 -5.42 -10.13
N LYS A 147 16.03 -6.24 -9.64
CA LYS A 147 16.37 -7.55 -10.25
C LYS A 147 15.15 -8.48 -10.26
N ARG A 148 14.41 -8.57 -9.15
CA ARG A 148 13.18 -9.38 -9.05
C ARG A 148 12.07 -8.88 -9.96
N MET A 149 11.89 -7.56 -10.08
CA MET A 149 10.94 -6.97 -11.01
C MET A 149 11.27 -7.36 -12.47
N TRP A 150 12.55 -7.28 -12.86
CA TRP A 150 13.00 -7.69 -14.18
C TRP A 150 12.80 -9.18 -14.45
N LEU A 151 13.10 -10.05 -13.48
CA LEU A 151 12.88 -11.50 -13.60
C LEU A 151 11.41 -11.87 -13.80
N ARG A 152 10.50 -11.14 -13.16
CA ARG A 152 9.05 -11.33 -13.32
C ARG A 152 8.53 -10.85 -14.68
N TYR A 153 9.26 -9.98 -15.35
CA TYR A 153 9.04 -9.52 -16.73
C TYR A 153 7.60 -9.05 -17.02
N ARG A 154 7.02 -8.28 -16.11
CA ARG A 154 5.75 -7.60 -16.41
C ARG A 154 6.03 -6.48 -17.40
N LYS A 155 5.51 -6.62 -18.62
CA LYS A 155 5.79 -5.72 -19.76
C LYS A 155 5.63 -4.24 -19.42
N PHE A 156 4.66 -3.89 -18.58
CA PHE A 156 4.45 -2.52 -18.15
C PHE A 156 5.51 -2.05 -17.13
N GLU A 157 5.85 -2.87 -16.13
CA GLU A 157 6.89 -2.56 -15.15
C GLU A 157 8.24 -2.36 -15.84
N THR A 158 8.62 -3.26 -16.76
CA THR A 158 9.90 -3.17 -17.49
C THR A 158 9.94 -2.02 -18.49
N LYS A 159 8.78 -1.57 -19.00
CA LYS A 159 8.68 -0.35 -19.83
C LYS A 159 8.86 0.91 -18.98
N THR A 160 8.16 1.01 -17.86
CA THR A 160 8.22 2.16 -16.94
C THR A 160 9.58 2.27 -16.26
N PHE A 161 10.09 1.16 -15.74
CA PHE A 161 11.32 1.05 -14.96
C PHE A 161 12.42 0.33 -15.75
N HIS A 162 12.75 0.83 -16.94
CA HIS A 162 13.74 0.22 -17.83
C HIS A 162 15.19 0.42 -17.38
N THR A 163 15.45 1.31 -16.42
CA THR A 163 16.77 1.45 -15.77
C THR A 163 16.65 1.40 -14.26
N TYR A 164 17.75 1.04 -13.60
CA TYR A 164 17.82 1.02 -12.15
C TYR A 164 17.61 2.42 -11.56
N GLU A 165 18.16 3.46 -12.18
CA GLU A 165 18.02 4.84 -11.74
C GLU A 165 16.56 5.32 -11.80
N LYS A 166 15.82 4.96 -12.86
CA LYS A 166 14.39 5.30 -12.97
C LYS A 166 13.57 4.59 -11.90
N TYR A 167 13.88 3.32 -11.64
CA TYR A 167 13.28 2.56 -10.56
C TYR A 167 13.55 3.21 -9.20
N LYS A 168 14.83 3.45 -8.87
CA LYS A 168 15.30 4.03 -7.61
C LYS A 168 14.67 5.40 -7.35
N ASN A 169 14.79 6.33 -8.29
CA ASN A 169 14.27 7.70 -8.15
C ASN A 169 12.75 7.74 -7.94
N PHE A 170 12.00 6.84 -8.59
CA PHE A 170 10.55 6.77 -8.41
C PHE A 170 10.16 6.38 -6.98
N PHE A 171 10.79 5.35 -6.42
CA PHE A 171 10.46 4.88 -5.07
C PHE A 171 11.05 5.78 -3.98
N GLU A 172 12.21 6.39 -4.19
CA GLU A 172 12.77 7.43 -3.31
C GLU A 172 11.82 8.61 -3.13
N ARG A 173 11.28 9.08 -4.27
CA ARG A 173 10.27 10.13 -4.25
C ARG A 173 9.02 9.69 -3.49
N ALA A 174 8.52 8.49 -3.75
CA ALA A 174 7.33 7.97 -3.07
C ALA A 174 7.52 7.91 -1.53
N GLU A 175 8.67 7.42 -1.07
CA GLU A 175 9.02 7.37 0.35
C GLU A 175 9.15 8.77 0.97
N GLN A 176 9.68 9.75 0.21
CA GLN A 176 9.78 11.13 0.68
C GLN A 176 8.41 11.80 0.83
N VAL A 177 7.50 11.65 -0.15
CA VAL A 177 6.18 12.29 -0.13
C VAL A 177 5.25 11.63 0.88
N LYS A 178 5.45 10.34 1.18
CA LYS A 178 4.67 9.59 2.18
C LYS A 178 4.75 10.18 3.60
N LYS A 179 5.84 10.88 3.95
CA LYS A 179 6.14 11.33 5.33
C LYS A 179 5.00 12.11 5.99
N ASP A 180 4.42 13.08 5.27
CA ASP A 180 3.33 13.92 5.80
C ASP A 180 2.09 13.08 6.14
N VAL A 181 1.81 12.05 5.32
CA VAL A 181 0.66 11.15 5.54
C VAL A 181 0.92 10.22 6.70
N VAL A 182 2.15 9.74 6.86
CA VAL A 182 2.54 8.90 7.99
C VAL A 182 2.42 9.65 9.30
N GLU A 183 2.81 10.91 9.35
CA GLU A 183 2.66 11.74 10.55
C GLU A 183 1.18 11.87 10.94
N ALA A 184 0.30 12.09 9.97
CA ALA A 184 -1.13 12.17 10.23
C ALA A 184 -1.75 10.85 10.66
N ILE A 185 -1.35 9.74 10.04
CA ILE A 185 -1.77 8.39 10.43
C ILE A 185 -1.31 8.08 11.87
N LYS A 186 -0.07 8.45 12.24
CA LYS A 186 0.46 8.27 13.61
C LYS A 186 -0.32 9.05 14.67
N ASN A 187 -0.93 10.17 14.29
CA ASN A 187 -1.73 11.01 15.17
C ASN A 187 -3.23 10.61 15.22
N ASP A 188 -3.64 9.56 14.52
CA ASP A 188 -5.02 9.09 14.46
C ASP A 188 -5.25 7.86 15.37
N ASN A 189 -6.34 7.85 16.14
CA ASN A 189 -6.68 6.72 17.03
C ASN A 189 -7.23 5.48 16.30
N PHE A 190 -7.51 5.57 15.00
CA PHE A 190 -8.00 4.49 14.15
C PHE A 190 -6.87 3.73 13.45
N PHE A 191 -5.75 4.40 13.22
CA PHE A 191 -4.60 3.83 12.56
C PHE A 191 -3.47 3.57 13.55
N TYR A 192 -2.86 2.39 13.44
CA TYR A 192 -1.63 2.05 14.13
C TYR A 192 -0.53 1.94 13.09
N TYR A 193 0.55 2.68 13.28
CA TYR A 193 1.68 2.68 12.35
C TYR A 193 2.91 2.07 13.01
N LYS A 194 3.57 1.14 12.32
CA LYS A 194 4.82 0.54 12.78
C LYS A 194 5.83 0.47 11.65
N GLU A 195 6.97 1.11 11.84
CA GLU A 195 8.16 0.91 11.01
C GLU A 195 8.78 -0.44 11.35
N MET A 196 9.01 -1.26 10.33
CA MET A 196 9.48 -2.63 10.43
C MET A 196 10.88 -2.72 9.82
N SER A 197 11.79 -3.43 10.47
CA SER A 197 13.05 -3.83 9.85
C SER A 197 12.77 -4.86 8.76
N PHE A 198 13.44 -4.74 7.63
CA PHE A 198 13.28 -5.59 6.47
C PHE A 198 14.40 -6.62 6.40
N ASN A 199 14.04 -7.90 6.47
CA ASN A 199 14.99 -9.01 6.35
C ASN A 199 14.70 -9.84 5.09
N GLY A 200 14.25 -9.19 4.01
CA GLY A 200 13.96 -9.87 2.75
C GLY A 200 12.57 -10.54 2.66
N PHE A 201 11.67 -10.26 3.61
CA PHE A 201 10.43 -11.01 3.85
C PHE A 201 10.68 -12.48 4.20
N THR A 202 11.55 -12.69 5.17
CA THR A 202 11.84 -14.01 5.77
C THR A 202 10.86 -14.35 6.90
N ASP A 203 10.98 -15.56 7.47
CA ASP A 203 10.21 -15.97 8.64
C ASP A 203 10.35 -15.00 9.82
N LYS A 204 11.53 -14.39 9.98
CA LYS A 204 11.77 -13.34 10.99
C LYS A 204 10.86 -12.12 10.80
N ASP A 205 10.67 -11.66 9.56
CA ASP A 205 9.77 -10.55 9.26
C ASP A 205 8.31 -10.92 9.58
N LEU A 206 7.94 -12.17 9.31
CA LEU A 206 6.61 -12.71 9.55
C LEU A 206 6.31 -12.85 11.05
N GLU A 207 7.27 -13.35 11.84
CA GLU A 207 7.18 -13.47 13.30
C GLU A 207 7.00 -12.10 13.94
N ASN A 208 7.87 -11.15 13.62
CA ASN A 208 7.78 -9.77 14.10
C ASN A 208 6.41 -9.16 13.76
N ALA A 209 5.95 -9.30 12.52
CA ALA A 209 4.64 -8.79 12.10
C ALA A 209 3.48 -9.41 12.89
N LYS A 210 3.51 -10.73 13.12
CA LYS A 210 2.49 -11.45 13.91
C LYS A 210 2.46 -10.98 15.36
N GLU A 211 3.60 -10.70 15.98
CA GLU A 211 3.69 -10.14 17.33
C GLU A 211 3.01 -8.77 17.41
N TYR A 212 3.32 -7.87 16.47
CA TYR A 212 2.66 -6.56 16.40
C TYR A 212 1.15 -6.67 16.18
N ILE A 213 0.70 -7.56 15.29
CA ILE A 213 -0.73 -7.82 15.08
C ILE A 213 -1.39 -8.26 16.40
N ALA A 214 -0.78 -9.19 17.13
CA ALA A 214 -1.32 -9.66 18.40
C ALA A 214 -1.40 -8.53 19.45
N MET A 215 -0.34 -7.72 19.57
CA MET A 215 -0.28 -6.56 20.46
C MET A 215 -1.35 -5.51 20.12
N ILE A 216 -1.57 -5.21 18.83
CA ILE A 216 -2.60 -4.25 18.45
C ILE A 216 -3.99 -4.79 18.73
N LYS A 217 -4.24 -6.07 18.46
CA LYS A 217 -5.53 -6.68 18.81
C LYS A 217 -5.81 -6.53 20.30
N SER A 218 -4.84 -6.79 21.18
CA SER A 218 -5.05 -6.64 22.63
C SER A 218 -5.27 -5.20 23.10
N LYS A 219 -4.91 -4.18 22.31
CA LYS A 219 -5.17 -2.75 22.63
C LYS A 219 -6.57 -2.29 22.20
N ILE A 220 -7.17 -2.96 21.21
CA ILE A 220 -8.51 -2.63 20.70
C ILE A 220 -9.59 -3.32 21.55
N TRP A 221 -9.26 -4.43 22.20
CA TRP A 221 -10.08 -5.07 23.23
C TRP A 221 -10.14 -4.22 24.51
#